data_AF-A0A6N6W5U9-F1
#
_entry.id   AF-A0A6N6W5U9-F1
#
_cell.length_a   1.000
_cell.length_b   1.000
_cell.length_c   1.000
_cell.angle_alpha   90.00
_cell.angle_beta   90.00
_cell.angle_gamma   90.00
#
_symmetry.space_group_name_H-M   'P 1'
#
loop_
_entity.id
_entity.type
_entity.pdbx_description
1 polymer ?
#
loop_
_entity_poly.entity_id
_entity_poly.type
_entity_poly.pdbx_seq_one_letter_code
_entity_poly.pdbx_strand_id
1 'polypeptide(L)'
;MQALAPRDGKPLVINLWATWCAPCQAEMPVLASAQARYPGLNLVFVNQGERRDTVDAFIKALNLRIANSLFDPELSVAKATETTAYPTTLFYDAS
;
A
#
# COMPACT_ATOMS: atom_id res chain seq x y z
N MET A 1 7.47 5.24 -13.76
CA MET A 1 6.96 4.15 -12.92
C MET A 1 7.96 3.92 -11.80
N GLN A 2 7.57 4.08 -10.54
CA GLN A 2 8.48 3.88 -9.41
C GLN A 2 8.65 2.37 -9.19
N ALA A 3 9.89 1.86 -9.22
CA ALA A 3 10.15 0.43 -9.06
C ALA A 3 9.87 -0.01 -7.61
N LEU A 4 8.99 -1.01 -7.46
CA LEU A 4 8.69 -1.71 -6.20
C LEU A 4 9.70 -2.85 -6.03
N ALA A 5 10.73 -2.63 -5.22
CA ALA A 5 11.75 -3.62 -4.91
C ALA A 5 12.25 -3.40 -3.48
N PRO A 6 12.75 -4.43 -2.79
CA PRO A 6 13.52 -4.25 -1.56
C PRO A 6 14.66 -3.25 -1.78
N ARG A 7 14.91 -2.39 -0.80
CA ARG A 7 15.96 -1.36 -0.85
C ARG A 7 16.60 -1.24 0.52
N ASP A 8 17.86 -0.82 0.53
CA ASP A 8 18.63 -0.52 1.74
C ASP A 8 18.75 -1.71 2.71
N GLY A 9 18.73 -2.95 2.19
CA GLY A 9 18.77 -4.17 3.00
C GLY A 9 17.54 -4.37 3.91
N LYS A 10 16.42 -3.70 3.59
CA LYS A 10 15.18 -3.77 4.36
C LYS A 10 14.13 -4.61 3.62
N PRO A 11 13.40 -5.49 4.33
CA PRO A 11 12.26 -6.19 3.77
C PRO A 11 11.22 -5.21 3.22
N LEU A 12 10.52 -5.61 2.16
CA LEU A 12 9.47 -4.83 1.51
C LEU A 12 8.11 -5.47 1.81
N VAL A 13 7.19 -4.64 2.30
CA VAL A 13 5.79 -5.02 2.49
C VAL A 13 4.94 -4.13 1.59
N ILE A 14 4.15 -4.74 0.72
CA ILE A 14 3.27 -4.02 -0.20
C ILE A 14 1.83 -4.33 0.20
N ASN A 15 1.05 -3.30 0.53
CA ASN A 15 -0.38 -3.44 0.76
C ASN A 15 -1.14 -2.90 -0.47
N LEU A 16 -1.80 -3.80 -1.19
CA LEU A 16 -2.69 -3.49 -2.31
C LEU A 16 -4.10 -3.28 -1.77
N TRP A 17 -4.66 -2.09 -2.01
CA TRP A 17 -5.91 -1.65 -1.40
C TRP A 17 -6.73 -0.74 -2.33
N ALA A 18 -8.00 -0.51 -1.96
CA ALA A 18 -8.88 0.44 -2.63
C ALA A 18 -9.78 1.15 -1.61
N THR A 19 -10.23 2.38 -1.91
CA THR A 19 -11.02 3.20 -0.97
C THR A 19 -12.39 2.59 -0.69
N TRP A 20 -12.98 1.88 -1.66
CA TRP A 20 -14.27 1.20 -1.53
C TRP A 20 -14.20 -0.15 -0.82
N CYS A 21 -13.00 -0.66 -0.54
CA CYS A 21 -12.78 -1.96 0.10
C CYS A 21 -12.89 -1.84 1.61
N ALA A 22 -14.05 -2.20 2.18
CA ALA A 22 -14.30 -2.11 3.63
C ALA A 22 -13.25 -2.82 4.51
N PRO A 23 -12.78 -4.05 4.18
CA PRO A 23 -11.72 -4.68 4.96
C PRO A 23 -10.39 -3.92 4.89
N CYS A 24 -10.07 -3.31 3.75
CA CYS A 24 -8.88 -2.47 3.61
C CYS A 24 -8.93 -1.29 4.58
N GLN A 25 -10.06 -0.59 4.67
CA GLN A 25 -10.21 0.56 5.58
C GLN A 25 -9.95 0.16 7.04
N ALA A 26 -10.37 -1.04 7.44
CA ALA A 26 -10.15 -1.57 8.78
C ALA A 26 -8.68 -1.90 9.07
N GLU A 27 -7.93 -2.36 8.06
CA GLU A 27 -6.50 -2.71 8.20
C GLU A 27 -5.57 -1.49 8.15
N MET A 28 -5.93 -0.43 7.43
CA MET A 28 -5.06 0.73 7.21
C MET A 28 -4.52 1.38 8.50
N PRO A 29 -5.31 1.60 9.58
CA PRO A 29 -4.79 2.15 10.83
C PRO A 29 -3.73 1.26 11.49
N VAL A 30 -3.89 -0.06 11.40
CA VAL A 30 -2.95 -1.04 11.94
C VAL A 30 -1.64 -0.99 11.16
N LEU A 31 -1.71 -0.96 9.83
CA LEU A 31 -0.55 -0.85 8.96
C LEU A 31 0.17 0.50 9.10
N ALA A 32 -0.56 1.60 9.26
CA ALA A 32 0.02 2.92 9.54
C ALA A 32 0.80 2.92 10.87
N SER A 33 0.25 2.30 11.91
CA SER A 33 0.94 2.10 13.19
C SER A 33 2.18 1.22 13.03
N ALA A 34 2.11 0.14 12.24
CA ALA A 34 3.24 -0.72 11.94
C ALA A 34 4.36 0.04 11.20
N GLN A 35 4.03 0.90 10.25
CA GLN A 35 5.02 1.74 9.55
C GLN A 35 5.82 2.61 10.52
N ALA A 36 5.15 3.21 11.51
CA ALA A 36 5.80 4.02 12.54
C ALA A 36 6.64 3.18 13.51
N ARG A 37 6.18 1.97 13.86
CA ARG A 37 6.85 1.09 14.82
C ARG A 37 8.06 0.36 14.25
N TYR A 38 8.06 0.09 12.94
CA TYR A 38 9.08 -0.74 12.28
C TYR A 38 9.79 0.03 11.15
N PRO A 39 10.66 1.01 11.46
CA PRO A 39 11.38 1.80 10.45
C PRO A 39 12.41 0.97 9.64
N GLY A 40 12.66 -0.27 10.06
CA GLY A 40 13.43 -1.27 9.32
C GLY A 40 12.65 -1.99 8.22
N LEU A 41 11.35 -1.70 8.04
CA LEU A 41 10.51 -2.22 6.97
C LEU A 41 10.23 -1.13 5.94
N ASN A 42 10.31 -1.48 4.66
CA ASN A 42 9.77 -0.66 3.59
C ASN A 42 8.30 -1.03 3.41
N LEU A 43 7.39 -0.38 4.17
CA LEU A 43 5.95 -0.54 3.96
C LEU A 43 5.46 0.44 2.90
N VAL A 44 4.83 -0.07 1.84
CA VAL A 44 4.31 0.70 0.70
C VAL A 44 2.81 0.42 0.54
N PHE A 45 2.02 1.48 0.45
CA PHE A 45 0.58 1.41 0.25
C PHE A 45 0.26 1.72 -1.21
N VAL A 46 -0.20 0.74 -1.98
CA VAL A 46 -0.47 0.91 -3.42
C VAL A 46 -1.96 0.84 -3.66
N ASN A 47 -2.57 2.00 -3.88
CA ASN A 47 -3.97 2.10 -4.22
C ASN A 47 -4.23 1.63 -5.66
N GLN A 48 -5.32 0.88 -5.88
CA GLN A 48 -5.59 0.17 -7.13
C GLN A 48 -6.80 0.74 -7.88
N GLY A 49 -6.58 1.19 -9.12
CA GLY A 49 -7.66 1.52 -10.07
C GLY A 49 -8.40 2.82 -9.78
N GLU A 50 -7.87 3.69 -8.92
CA GLU A 50 -8.52 4.95 -8.55
C GLU A 50 -7.64 6.16 -8.89
N ARG A 51 -8.32 7.30 -9.06
CA ARG A 51 -7.63 8.57 -9.28
C ARG A 51 -7.01 9.07 -7.98
N ARG A 52 -5.87 9.75 -8.11
CA ARG A 52 -5.13 10.34 -6.98
C ARG A 52 -6.00 11.22 -6.08
N ASP A 53 -6.87 12.04 -6.64
CA ASP A 53 -7.71 12.96 -5.87
C ASP A 53 -8.74 12.24 -4.99
N THR A 54 -9.36 11.17 -5.49
CA THR A 54 -10.23 10.28 -4.69
C THR A 54 -9.49 9.69 -3.49
N VAL A 55 -8.28 9.20 -3.73
CA VAL A 55 -7.46 8.52 -2.73
C VAL A 55 -6.91 9.50 -1.69
N ASP A 56 -6.43 10.66 -2.11
CA ASP A 56 -5.94 11.72 -1.21
C ASP A 56 -7.08 12.24 -0.31
N ALA A 57 -8.28 12.44 -0.88
CA ALA A 57 -9.46 12.83 -0.10
C ALA A 57 -9.83 11.76 0.94
N PHE A 58 -9.74 10.49 0.57
CA PHE A 58 -10.01 9.37 1.48
C PHE A 58 -9.00 9.26 2.62
N ILE A 59 -7.69 9.32 2.31
CA ILE A 59 -6.62 9.31 3.32
C ILE A 59 -6.82 10.45 4.32
N LYS A 60 -7.18 11.65 3.82
CA LYS A 60 -7.49 12.81 4.67
C LYS A 60 -8.73 12.58 5.53
N ALA A 61 -9.80 12.01 4.97
CA ALA A 61 -11.03 11.72 5.71
C ALA A 61 -10.82 10.71 6.85
N LEU A 62 -9.96 9.71 6.64
CA LEU A 62 -9.58 8.75 7.68
C LEU A 62 -8.47 9.25 8.62
N ASN A 63 -7.95 10.47 8.41
CA ASN A 63 -6.83 11.03 9.16
C ASN A 63 -5.61 10.06 9.22
N LEU A 64 -5.40 9.32 8.13
CA LEU A 64 -4.33 8.32 8.05
C LEU A 64 -2.99 9.03 7.84
N ARG A 65 -2.03 8.71 8.71
CA ARG A 65 -0.64 9.13 8.56
C ARG A 65 0.17 7.97 8.00
N ILE A 66 0.26 7.90 6.68
CA ILE A 66 1.04 6.90 5.96
C ILE A 66 2.09 7.58 5.07
N ALA A 67 3.28 7.03 5.04
CA ALA A 67 4.32 7.33 4.07
C ALA A 67 4.29 6.29 2.93
N ASN A 68 5.00 6.56 1.83
CA ASN A 68 5.14 5.64 0.70
C ASN A 68 3.79 5.18 0.10
N SER A 69 2.93 6.14 -0.22
CA SER A 69 1.68 5.88 -0.94
C SER A 69 1.88 6.01 -2.45
N LEU A 70 1.55 4.95 -3.17
CA LEU A 70 1.58 4.88 -4.64
C LEU A 70 0.16 4.67 -5.18
N PHE A 71 -0.01 5.03 -6.45
CA PHE A 71 -1.30 5.01 -7.15
C PHE A 71 -1.10 4.20 -8.42
N ASP A 72 -1.91 3.16 -8.57
CA ASP A 72 -1.88 2.24 -9.70
C ASP A 72 -3.20 2.29 -10.46
N PRO A 73 -3.46 3.38 -11.20
CA PRO A 73 -4.73 3.56 -11.90
C PRO A 73 -4.95 2.52 -13.03
N GLU A 74 -3.87 1.92 -13.54
CA GLU A 74 -3.94 0.93 -14.62
C GLU A 74 -3.88 -0.53 -14.13
N LEU A 75 -3.87 -0.74 -12.82
CA LEU A 75 -3.77 -2.06 -12.17
C LEU A 75 -2.51 -2.83 -12.62
N SER A 76 -1.43 -2.11 -12.94
CA SER A 76 -0.18 -2.72 -13.42
C SER A 76 0.49 -3.57 -12.35
N VAL A 77 0.44 -3.12 -11.09
CA VAL A 77 0.97 -3.86 -9.93
C VAL A 77 0.11 -5.08 -9.66
N ALA A 78 -1.22 -4.91 -9.57
CA ALA A 78 -2.13 -6.05 -9.35
C ALA A 78 -1.99 -7.11 -10.44
N LYS A 79 -1.83 -6.73 -11.71
CA LYS A 79 -1.55 -7.67 -12.81
C LYS A 79 -0.22 -8.39 -12.63
N ALA A 80 0.85 -7.65 -12.30
CA ALA A 80 2.18 -8.23 -12.12
C ALA A 80 2.27 -9.17 -10.92
N THR A 81 1.41 -9.00 -9.91
CA THR A 81 1.35 -9.83 -8.70
C THR A 81 0.16 -10.78 -8.69
N GLU A 82 -0.52 -10.96 -9.83
CA GLU A 82 -1.69 -11.83 -10.01
C GLU A 82 -2.79 -11.60 -8.95
N THR A 83 -2.92 -10.37 -8.46
CA THR A 83 -3.84 -10.00 -7.40
C THR A 83 -5.22 -9.71 -7.96
N THR A 84 -6.22 -10.42 -7.45
CA THR A 84 -7.63 -10.31 -7.89
C THR A 84 -8.59 -9.84 -6.81
N ALA A 85 -8.13 -9.73 -5.56
CA ALA A 85 -8.94 -9.32 -4.42
C ALA A 85 -8.18 -8.37 -3.47
N TYR A 86 -8.93 -7.54 -2.76
CA TYR A 86 -8.40 -6.57 -1.79
C TYR A 86 -9.01 -6.77 -0.40
N PRO A 87 -8.24 -6.56 0.68
CA PRO A 87 -6.81 -6.23 0.67
C PRO A 87 -5.96 -7.44 0.27
N THR A 88 -4.80 -7.18 -0.33
CA THR A 88 -3.73 -8.18 -0.49
C THR A 88 -2.44 -7.57 0.04
N THR A 89 -1.75 -8.28 0.94
CA THR A 89 -0.46 -7.86 1.48
C THR A 89 0.64 -8.82 1.05
N LEU A 90 1.62 -8.31 0.32
CA LEU A 90 2.76 -9.05 -0.20
C LEU A 90 3.99 -8.77 0.65
N PHE A 91 4.75 -9.81 0.93
CA PHE A 91 5.97 -9.75 1.75
C PHE A 91 7.15 -10.23 0.91
N TYR A 92 8.17 -9.38 0.81
CA TYR A 92 9.44 -9.68 0.16
C TYR A 92 10.54 -9.55 1.21
N ASP A 93 11.45 -10.51 1.23
CA ASP A 93 12.62 -10.46 2.09
C ASP A 93 13.60 -9.35 1.62
N ALA A 94 14.73 -9.24 2.32
CA ALA A 94 15.76 -8.25 2.04
C ALA A 94 16.85 -8.76 1.08
N SER A 95 16.72 -9.98 0.54
CA SER A 95 17.76 -10.68 -0.23
C SER A 95 17.63 -10.57 -1.75
#